data_AF-C5F0U4-F1
#
_entry.id   AF-C5F0U4-F1
#
_cell.length_a   1.000
_cell.length_b   1.000
_cell.length_c   1.000
_cell.angle_alpha   90.00
_cell.angle_beta   90.00
_cell.angle_gamma   90.00
#
_symmetry.space_group_name_H-M   'P 1'
#
loop_
_entity.id
_entity.type
_entity.pdbx_description
1 polymer ?
#
loop_
_entity_poly.entity_id
_entity_poly.type
_entity_poly.pdbx_seq_one_letter_code
_entity_poly.pdbx_strand_id
1 'polypeptide(L)'
;MKTLTLASIYEIQGHRHEAAEIYKTILQENPENIEAKIALKRLTSNRKNYGKANEEMLNFFISMDSQIEYNEFERWLLKLWN
;
A
#
# COMPACT_ATOMS: atom_id res chain seq x y z
N MET A 1 -10.36 9.39 20.68
CA MET A 1 -10.54 10.54 19.77
C MET A 1 -9.43 10.46 18.73
N LYS A 2 -9.77 10.40 17.43
CA LYS A 2 -8.75 10.37 16.36
C LYS A 2 -8.32 11.79 16.07
N THR A 3 -7.01 12.07 16.16
CA THR A 3 -6.46 13.42 15.99
C THR A 3 -5.49 13.49 14.82
N LEU A 4 -5.32 14.69 14.25
CA LEU A 4 -4.32 14.94 13.20
C LEU A 4 -2.91 14.56 13.66
N THR A 5 -2.59 14.85 14.92
CA THR A 5 -1.31 14.51 15.54
C THR A 5 -1.08 13.00 15.58
N LEU A 6 -2.09 12.21 15.96
CA LEU A 6 -1.97 10.75 15.97
C LEU A 6 -1.72 10.22 14.55
N ALA A 7 -2.47 10.69 13.56
CA ALA A 7 -2.29 10.28 12.17
C ALA A 7 -0.89 10.66 11.65
N SER A 8 -0.39 11.84 11.99
CA SER A 8 0.93 12.32 11.60
C SER A 8 2.06 11.49 12.23
N ILE A 9 1.93 11.09 13.50
CA ILE A 9 2.90 10.20 14.16
C ILE A 9 2.98 8.86 13.42
N TYR A 10 1.83 8.25 13.11
CA TYR A 10 1.79 6.99 12.37
C TYR A 10 2.39 7.14 10.96
N GLU A 11 2.15 8.26 10.27
CA GLU A 11 2.75 8.55 8.97
C GLU A 11 4.28 8.61 9.06
N ILE A 12 4.83 9.33 10.05
CA ILE A 12 6.28 9.48 10.27
C ILE A 12 6.94 8.13 10.61
N GLN A 13 6.23 7.27 11.34
CA GLN A 13 6.70 5.92 11.67
C GLN A 13 6.62 4.91 10.51
N GLY A 14 6.09 5.32 9.36
CA GLY A 14 5.95 4.44 8.19
C GLY A 14 4.67 3.60 8.19
N HIS A 15 3.82 3.72 9.21
CA HIS A 15 2.48 3.11 9.30
C HIS A 15 1.47 3.87 8.41
N ARG A 16 1.76 3.93 7.10
CA ARG A 16 1.05 4.77 6.14
C ARG A 16 -0.40 4.35 5.94
N HIS A 17 -0.71 3.06 6.10
CA HIS A 17 -2.08 2.57 5.94
C HIS A 17 -2.94 2.99 7.14
N GLU A 18 -2.43 2.78 8.34
CA GLU A 18 -3.06 3.13 9.61
C GLU A 18 -3.25 4.65 9.70
N ALA A 19 -2.23 5.44 9.32
CA ALA A 19 -2.34 6.90 9.21
C ALA A 19 -3.48 7.32 8.27
N ALA A 20 -3.60 6.67 7.10
CA ALA A 20 -4.66 6.96 6.13
C ALA A 20 -6.06 6.66 6.69
N GLU A 21 -6.23 5.57 7.45
CA GLU A 21 -7.51 5.25 8.10
C GLU A 21 -7.87 6.25 9.21
N ILE A 22 -6.88 6.79 9.92
CA ILE A 22 -7.12 7.85 10.91
C ILE A 22 -7.57 9.14 10.20
N TYR A 23 -6.89 9.56 9.13
CA TYR A 23 -7.29 10.73 8.34
C TYR A 23 -8.69 10.59 7.73
N LYS A 24 -9.05 9.39 7.24
CA LYS A 24 -10.41 9.13 6.74
C LYS A 24 -11.48 9.34 7.82
N THR A 25 -11.26 8.85 9.04
CA THR A 25 -12.23 9.07 10.12
C THR A 25 -12.32 10.53 10.54
N ILE A 26 -11.21 11.27 10.55
CA ILE A 26 -11.24 12.72 10.78
C ILE A 26 -12.11 13.42 9.73
N LEU A 27 -12.02 12.99 8.45
CA LEU A 27 -12.83 13.54 7.36
C LEU A 27 -14.29 13.09 7.40
N GLN A 28 -14.62 11.96 8.03
CA GLN A 28 -16.00 11.55 8.27
C GLN A 28 -16.67 12.48 9.29
N GLU A 29 -15.94 12.91 10.31
CA GLU A 29 -16.45 13.83 11.35
C GLU A 29 -16.39 15.30 10.91
N ASN A 30 -15.33 15.69 10.20
CA ASN A 30 -15.14 17.04 9.66
C ASN A 30 -14.66 16.98 8.20
N PRO A 31 -15.61 16.93 7.24
CA PRO A 31 -15.30 16.88 5.82
C PRO A 31 -14.53 18.09 5.29
N GLU A 32 -14.53 19.23 5.99
CA GLU A 32 -13.83 20.45 5.56
C GLU A 32 -12.41 20.57 6.11
N ASN A 33 -11.92 19.55 6.83
CA ASN A 33 -10.55 19.54 7.33
C ASN A 33 -9.53 19.45 6.17
N ILE A 34 -8.99 20.60 5.78
CA ILE A 34 -8.04 20.74 4.67
C ILE A 34 -6.76 19.94 4.93
N GLU A 35 -6.28 19.92 6.18
CA GLU A 35 -5.04 19.21 6.55
C GLU A 35 -5.20 17.69 6.37
N ALA A 36 -6.33 17.13 6.82
CA ALA A 36 -6.64 15.72 6.61
C ALA A 36 -6.84 15.38 5.12
N LYS A 37 -7.47 16.27 4.32
CA LYS A 37 -7.58 16.10 2.85
C LYS A 37 -6.20 16.02 2.19
N ILE A 38 -5.30 16.95 2.53
CA ILE A 38 -3.94 17.01 1.96
C ILE A 38 -3.14 15.77 2.37
N ALA A 39 -3.17 15.40 3.65
CA ALA A 39 -2.45 14.25 4.15
C ALA A 39 -2.95 12.94 3.52
N LEU A 40 -4.26 12.74 3.43
CA LEU A 40 -4.84 11.56 2.78
C LEU A 40 -4.48 11.50 1.28
N LYS A 41 -4.49 12.63 0.57
CA LYS A 41 -4.02 12.70 -0.82
C LYS A 41 -2.56 12.30 -0.93
N ARG A 42 -1.68 12.84 -0.09
CA ARG A 42 -0.24 12.48 -0.06
C ARG A 42 0.00 10.99 0.21
N LEU A 43 -0.77 10.39 1.12
CA LEU A 43 -0.66 8.97 1.47
C LEU A 43 -1.19 8.04 0.38
N THR A 44 -2.25 8.45 -0.32
CA THR A 44 -2.87 7.64 -1.39
C THR A 44 -2.17 7.81 -2.73
N SER A 45 -1.67 9.01 -3.06
CA SER A 45 -0.89 9.27 -4.28
C SER A 45 0.47 8.57 -4.28
N ASN A 46 1.01 8.22 -3.11
CA ASN A 46 2.27 7.46 -2.99
C ASN A 46 2.07 5.94 -3.04
N ARG A 47 0.84 5.44 -3.20
CA ARG A 47 0.68 4.03 -3.57
C ARG A 47 1.19 3.90 -5.00
N LYS A 48 2.39 3.31 -5.17
CA LYS A 48 2.65 2.51 -6.36
C LYS A 48 1.48 1.53 -6.41
N ASN A 49 0.52 1.80 -7.30
CA ASN A 49 -0.49 0.82 -7.67
C ASN A 49 0.27 -0.27 -8.41
N TYR A 50 0.91 -1.18 -7.66
CA TYR A 50 1.04 -2.55 -8.11
C TYR A 50 -0.42 -2.94 -8.32
N GLY A 51 -0.86 -3.08 -9.57
CA GLY A 51 -2.25 -3.35 -9.88
C GLY A 51 -2.72 -4.64 -9.22
N LYS A 52 -3.84 -5.19 -9.70
CA LYS A 52 -4.22 -6.54 -9.27
C LYS A 52 -3.04 -7.49 -9.53
N ALA A 53 -2.65 -8.27 -8.51
CA ALA A 53 -1.59 -9.26 -8.66
C ALA A 53 -1.96 -10.23 -9.79
N ASN A 54 -0.96 -10.71 -10.53
CA ASN A 54 -1.20 -11.77 -11.50
C ASN A 54 -1.54 -13.04 -10.72
N GLU A 55 -2.83 -13.43 -10.73
CA GLU A 55 -3.35 -14.56 -9.96
C GLU A 55 -2.72 -15.89 -10.36
N GLU A 56 -2.41 -16.07 -11.65
CA GLU A 56 -1.71 -17.26 -12.14
C GLU A 56 -0.30 -17.35 -11.54
N MET A 57 0.41 -16.23 -11.50
CA MET A 57 1.77 -16.20 -10.93
C MET A 57 1.79 -16.29 -9.42
N LEU A 58 0.75 -15.78 -8.75
CA LEU A 58 0.55 -16.00 -7.32
C LEU A 58 0.35 -17.49 -7.04
N ASN A 59 -0.51 -18.17 -7.81
CA ASN A 59 -0.76 -19.59 -7.65
C ASN A 59 0.49 -20.43 -7.92
N PHE A 60 1.25 -20.10 -8.97
CA PHE A 60 2.52 -20.75 -9.27
C PHE A 60 3.54 -20.61 -8.15
N PHE A 61 3.69 -19.41 -7.58
CA PHE A 61 4.56 -19.17 -6.43
C PHE A 61 4.18 -20.03 -5.21
N ILE A 62 2.89 -20.29 -5.00
CA ILE A 62 2.42 -21.12 -3.89
C ILE A 62 2.69 -22.61 -4.14
N SER A 63 2.67 -23.07 -5.39
CA SER A 63 2.79 -24.48 -5.74
C SER A 63 4.21 -24.93 -6.10
N MET A 64 5.13 -24.02 -6.38
CA MET A 64 6.50 -24.38 -6.80
C MET A 64 7.25 -25.16 -5.70
N ASP A 65 8.00 -26.18 -6.11
CA ASP A 65 8.77 -27.03 -5.19
C ASP A 65 10.18 -27.39 -5.69
N SER A 66 10.53 -26.96 -6.91
CA SER A 66 11.80 -27.28 -7.54
C SER A 66 12.64 -26.06 -7.89
N GLN A 67 13.97 -26.21 -7.83
CA GLN A 67 14.92 -25.13 -8.18
C GLN A 67 14.69 -24.55 -9.59
N ILE A 68 14.19 -25.37 -10.52
CA ILE A 68 13.88 -24.94 -11.89
C ILE A 68 12.73 -23.93 -11.87
N GLU A 69 11.65 -24.21 -11.14
CA GLU A 69 10.48 -23.33 -11.03
C GLU A 69 10.82 -22.02 -10.30
N TYR A 70 11.69 -22.07 -9.28
CA TYR A 70 12.21 -20.86 -8.64
C TYR A 70 12.94 -19.96 -9.65
N ASN A 71 13.79 -20.54 -10.50
CA ASN A 71 14.52 -19.77 -11.52
C ASN A 71 13.56 -19.19 -12.59
N GLU A 72 12.47 -19.90 -12.92
CA GLU A 72 11.43 -19.39 -13.82
C GLU A 72 10.68 -18.20 -13.21
N PHE A 73 10.34 -18.29 -11.92
CA PHE A 73 9.71 -17.20 -11.19
C PHE A 73 10.63 -15.95 -11.12
N GLU A 74 11.93 -16.14 -10.85
CA GLU A 74 12.91 -15.04 -10.85
C GLU A 74 13.00 -14.36 -12.21
N ARG A 75 13.06 -15.12 -13.30
CA ARG A 75 13.08 -14.57 -14.67
C ARG A 75 11.82 -13.76 -14.96
N TRP A 76 10.67 -14.22 -14.48
CA TRP A 76 9.41 -13.48 -14.62
C TRP A 76 9.44 -12.16 -13.85
N LEU A 77 9.93 -12.14 -12.60
CA LEU A 77 10.07 -10.92 -11.80
C LEU A 77 10.96 -9.88 -12.48
N LEU A 78 12.06 -10.30 -13.10
CA LEU A 78 12.97 -9.40 -13.81
C LEU A 78 12.34 -8.76 -15.06
N LYS A 79 11.41 -9.46 -15.73
CA LYS A 79 10.69 -8.90 -16.89
C LYS A 79 9.75 -7.76 -16.53
N LEU A 80 9.25 -7.70 -15.30
CA LEU A 80 8.34 -6.64 -14.85
C LEU A 80 9.02 -5.27 -14.67
N TRP A 81 10.35 -5.21 -14.72
CA TRP A 81 11.12 -3.99 -14.50
C TRP A 81 11.65 -3.34 -15.79
N ASN A 82 11.35 -3.92 -16.96
CA ASN A 82 11.58 -3.36 -18.29
C ASN A 82 10.28 -2.80 -18.88
#